data_AF-A0A968GCM4-F1
#
_entry.id   AF-A0A968GCM4-F1
#
_cell.length_a   1.000
_cell.length_b   1.000
_cell.length_c   1.000
_cell.angle_alpha   90.00
_cell.angle_beta   90.00
_cell.angle_gamma   90.00
#
_symmetry.space_group_name_H-M   'P 1'
#
loop_
_entity.id
_entity.type
_entity.pdbx_description
1 polymer ?
#
loop_
_entity_poly.entity_id
_entity_poly.type
_entity_poly.pdbx_seq_one_letter_code
_entity_poly.pdbx_strand_id
1 'polypeptide(L)'
;MNGIRRVMILLGLTGMIVGQIFAGDIDRERLLDAARIVKGRNKSVGNGQLFNRDCSGTVNAIFAEAGYPLASRLNKAYQPGMNGTAILHAIADTIAIADIQPGDLVFFDDTYDRNGNGLSDDVLTHVGIVMHYDKTSGVIHFIHYNTWMDEIVEQQLNLRLPSDKNENIILRWPSKNDPQQKRYAGELIHSFGRISIY
;
A
#
# COMPACT_ATOMS: atom_id res chain seq x y z
N MET A 1 17.59 46.54 -62.67
CA MET A 1 18.07 46.68 -61.28
C MET A 1 17.01 46.11 -60.34
N ASN A 2 17.37 45.02 -59.66
CA ASN A 2 16.93 44.52 -58.34
C ASN A 2 15.42 44.63 -58.04
N GLY A 3 14.66 43.52 -58.04
CA GLY A 3 14.70 42.51 -56.98
C GLY A 3 13.56 42.84 -56.00
N ILE A 4 12.56 41.97 -55.83
CA ILE A 4 12.42 41.15 -54.62
C ILE A 4 11.34 40.11 -54.90
N ARG A 5 11.71 38.83 -54.82
CA ARG A 5 10.79 37.68 -54.78
C ARG A 5 10.12 37.67 -53.40
N ARG A 6 8.79 37.68 -53.35
CA ARG A 6 8.03 37.33 -52.14
C ARG A 6 8.12 35.81 -51.94
N VAL A 7 8.93 35.39 -50.97
CA VAL A 7 8.94 34.01 -50.48
C VAL A 7 7.82 33.88 -49.46
N MET A 8 6.79 33.10 -49.78
CA MET A 8 5.83 32.59 -48.81
C MET A 8 6.54 31.51 -47.98
N ILE A 9 6.89 31.82 -46.73
CA ILE A 9 7.27 30.82 -45.74
C ILE A 9 5.97 30.28 -45.14
N LEU A 10 5.53 29.12 -45.63
CA LEU A 10 4.52 28.31 -44.97
C LEU A 10 5.20 27.63 -43.77
N LEU A 11 5.13 28.25 -42.60
CA LEU A 11 5.51 27.60 -41.34
C LEU A 11 4.44 26.56 -41.01
N GLY A 12 4.69 25.32 -41.41
CA GLY A 12 3.94 24.17 -40.91
C GLY A 12 4.20 24.01 -39.42
N LEU A 13 3.28 24.52 -38.59
CA LEU A 13 3.16 24.06 -37.22
C LEU A 13 2.60 22.64 -37.26
N THR A 14 3.48 21.65 -37.44
CA THR A 14 3.21 20.31 -36.91
C THR A 14 3.31 20.43 -35.40
N GLY A 15 2.18 20.72 -34.76
CA GLY A 15 2.04 20.58 -33.32
C GLY A 15 2.34 19.12 -32.96
N MET A 16 3.56 18.85 -32.51
CA MET A 16 3.82 17.70 -31.67
C MET A 16 3.01 17.92 -30.40
N ILE A 17 1.81 17.33 -30.36
CA ILE A 17 1.15 17.03 -29.09
C ILE A 17 2.09 16.02 -28.44
N VAL A 18 3.01 16.53 -27.63
CA VAL A 18 3.66 15.74 -26.60
C VAL A 18 2.52 15.36 -25.67
N GLY A 19 1.95 14.18 -25.89
CA GLY A 19 1.07 13.56 -24.91
C GLY A 19 1.90 13.39 -23.64
N GLN A 20 1.76 14.33 -22.71
CA GLN A 20 2.06 14.05 -21.32
C GLN A 20 1.21 12.83 -20.99
N ILE A 21 1.86 11.69 -20.81
CA ILE A 21 1.25 10.52 -20.19
C ILE A 21 0.86 11.02 -18.80
N PHE A 22 -0.40 11.42 -18.64
CA PHE A 22 -0.95 11.57 -17.31
C PHE A 22 -0.84 10.18 -16.70
N ALA A 23 0.03 10.03 -15.69
CA ALA A 23 -0.08 8.93 -14.77
C ALA A 23 -1.56 8.86 -14.38
N GLY A 24 -2.21 7.73 -14.65
CA GLY A 24 -3.58 7.59 -14.22
C GLY A 24 -3.55 7.58 -12.70
N ASP A 25 -4.51 8.25 -12.06
CA ASP A 25 -4.72 8.04 -10.65
C ASP A 25 -5.61 6.81 -10.47
N ILE A 26 -5.31 6.03 -9.43
CA ILE A 26 -6.22 4.99 -8.98
C ILE A 26 -7.47 5.69 -8.44
N ASP A 27 -8.64 5.28 -8.94
CA ASP A 27 -9.90 5.72 -8.37
C ASP A 27 -10.01 5.16 -6.95
N ARG A 28 -9.80 6.05 -5.99
CA ARG A 28 -9.77 5.71 -4.57
C ARG A 28 -11.09 5.15 -4.09
N GLU A 29 -12.22 5.69 -4.54
CA GLU A 29 -13.51 5.20 -4.08
C GLU A 29 -13.73 3.77 -4.55
N ARG A 30 -13.34 3.45 -5.78
CA ARG A 30 -13.34 2.05 -6.26
C ARG A 30 -12.43 1.14 -5.44
N LEU A 31 -11.24 1.61 -5.06
CA LEU A 31 -10.33 0.83 -4.21
C LEU A 31 -10.92 0.56 -2.82
N LEU A 32 -11.56 1.57 -2.22
CA LEU A 32 -12.22 1.42 -0.91
C LEU A 32 -13.47 0.55 -0.98
N ASP A 33 -14.24 0.62 -2.07
CA ASP A 33 -15.38 -0.28 -2.29
C ASP A 33 -14.93 -1.72 -2.47
N ALA A 34 -13.88 -1.96 -3.25
CA ALA A 34 -13.25 -3.28 -3.35
C ALA A 34 -12.78 -3.81 -1.99
N ALA A 35 -12.15 -2.96 -1.17
CA ALA A 35 -11.76 -3.31 0.19
C ALA A 35 -12.97 -3.74 1.05
N ARG A 36 -14.08 -2.99 0.99
CA ARG A 36 -15.33 -3.33 1.70
C ARG A 36 -15.93 -4.64 1.21
N ILE A 37 -15.87 -4.92 -0.10
CA ILE A 37 -16.39 -6.16 -0.72
C ILE A 37 -15.63 -7.40 -0.23
N VAL A 38 -14.31 -7.30 -0.03
CA VAL A 38 -13.50 -8.44 0.44
C VAL A 38 -13.49 -8.62 1.96
N LYS A 39 -13.89 -7.59 2.72
CA LYS A 39 -13.95 -7.64 4.19
C LYS A 39 -14.81 -8.82 4.67
N GLY A 40 -14.35 -9.50 5.72
CA GLY A 40 -15.01 -10.66 6.30
C GLY A 40 -14.73 -11.99 5.59
N ARG A 41 -13.97 -11.98 4.48
CA ARG A 41 -13.56 -13.21 3.80
C ARG A 41 -12.29 -13.76 4.43
N ASN A 42 -12.15 -15.08 4.46
CA ASN A 42 -10.89 -15.76 4.78
C ASN A 42 -10.09 -16.16 3.52
N LYS A 43 -10.55 -15.75 2.33
CA LYS A 43 -9.86 -15.96 1.06
C LYS A 43 -9.63 -14.62 0.39
N SER A 44 -8.40 -14.39 -0.05
CA SER A 44 -8.01 -13.21 -0.82
C SER A 44 -8.40 -13.44 -2.28
N VAL A 45 -9.67 -13.20 -2.59
CA VAL A 45 -10.21 -13.30 -3.96
C VAL A 45 -10.63 -11.92 -4.43
N GLY A 46 -10.09 -11.51 -5.59
CA GLY A 46 -10.42 -10.24 -6.25
C GLY A 46 -10.54 -10.42 -7.75
N ASN A 47 -11.60 -9.88 -8.34
CA ASN A 47 -11.97 -10.05 -9.75
C ASN A 47 -11.94 -11.52 -10.21
N GLY A 48 -12.42 -12.42 -9.35
CA GLY A 48 -12.45 -13.88 -9.60
C GLY A 48 -11.10 -14.60 -9.47
N GLN A 49 -10.00 -13.90 -9.25
CA GLN A 49 -8.67 -14.49 -9.07
C GLN A 49 -8.38 -14.76 -7.60
N LEU A 50 -7.82 -15.94 -7.30
CA LEU A 50 -7.31 -16.27 -5.97
C LEU A 50 -5.87 -15.78 -5.81
N PHE A 51 -5.61 -15.12 -4.68
CA PHE A 51 -4.30 -14.66 -4.24
C PHE A 51 -3.85 -15.40 -2.98
N ASN A 52 -2.59 -15.21 -2.59
CA ASN A 52 -2.07 -15.74 -1.34
C ASN A 52 -2.95 -15.31 -0.16
N ARG A 53 -3.18 -16.24 0.76
CA ARG A 53 -3.97 -16.02 1.97
C ARG A 53 -3.10 -15.37 3.06
N ASP A 54 -2.65 -14.16 2.76
CA ASP A 54 -1.83 -13.33 3.63
C ASP A 54 -2.14 -11.83 3.41
N CYS A 55 -1.41 -10.97 4.14
CA CYS A 55 -1.61 -9.52 4.06
C CYS A 55 -1.33 -8.95 2.67
N SER A 56 -0.23 -9.37 2.03
CA SER A 56 0.15 -8.90 0.70
C SER A 56 -0.80 -9.42 -0.40
N GLY A 57 -1.24 -10.67 -0.31
CA GLY A 57 -2.21 -11.26 -1.22
C GLY A 57 -3.59 -10.63 -1.08
N THR A 58 -3.97 -10.20 0.13
CA THR A 58 -5.19 -9.41 0.35
C THR A 58 -5.11 -8.04 -0.29
N VAL A 59 -3.97 -7.34 -0.18
CA VAL A 59 -3.76 -6.08 -0.91
C VAL A 59 -3.91 -6.33 -2.42
N ASN A 60 -3.26 -7.35 -2.96
CA ASN A 60 -3.36 -7.70 -4.39
C ASN A 60 -4.79 -8.02 -4.82
N ALA A 61 -5.55 -8.74 -4.00
CA ALA A 61 -6.96 -9.03 -4.25
C ALA A 61 -7.81 -7.76 -4.29
N ILE A 62 -7.60 -6.82 -3.36
CA ILE A 62 -8.34 -5.55 -3.33
C ILE A 62 -8.04 -4.72 -4.59
N PHE A 63 -6.76 -4.60 -4.96
CA PHE A 63 -6.39 -3.89 -6.19
C PHE A 63 -6.95 -4.57 -7.44
N ALA A 64 -6.93 -5.91 -7.52
CA ALA A 64 -7.52 -6.63 -8.63
C ALA A 64 -9.05 -6.45 -8.71
N GLU A 65 -9.76 -6.54 -7.58
CA GLU A 65 -11.20 -6.30 -7.46
C GLU A 65 -11.57 -4.86 -7.89
N ALA A 66 -10.72 -3.88 -7.56
CA ALA A 66 -10.90 -2.50 -7.99
C ALA A 66 -10.61 -2.26 -9.48
N GLY A 67 -10.14 -3.27 -10.22
CA GLY A 67 -9.78 -3.17 -11.64
C GLY A 67 -8.33 -2.72 -11.90
N TYR A 68 -7.47 -2.76 -10.89
CA TYR A 68 -6.06 -2.32 -10.95
C TYR A 68 -5.09 -3.46 -10.60
N PRO A 69 -5.07 -4.58 -11.33
CA PRO A 69 -4.22 -5.72 -10.99
C PRO A 69 -2.73 -5.35 -10.97
N LEU A 70 -2.04 -5.68 -9.87
CA LEU A 70 -0.64 -5.27 -9.65
C LEU A 70 0.41 -6.25 -10.22
N ALA A 71 -0.01 -7.41 -10.73
CA ALA A 71 0.87 -8.54 -11.05
C ALA A 71 2.10 -8.16 -11.91
N SER A 72 1.91 -7.38 -12.97
CA SER A 72 3.01 -6.93 -13.84
C SER A 72 4.06 -6.09 -13.09
N ARG A 73 3.61 -5.20 -12.20
CA ARG A 73 4.49 -4.32 -11.42
C ARG A 73 5.23 -5.09 -10.33
N LEU A 74 4.52 -5.97 -9.63
CA LEU A 74 5.12 -6.83 -8.62
C LEU A 74 6.22 -7.71 -9.22
N ASN A 75 5.95 -8.31 -10.39
CA ASN A 75 6.93 -9.13 -11.11
C ASN A 75 8.17 -8.32 -11.51
N LYS A 76 7.99 -7.06 -11.92
CA LYS A 76 9.10 -6.17 -12.29
C LYS A 76 9.94 -5.73 -11.08
N ALA A 77 9.30 -5.52 -9.92
CA ALA A 77 9.96 -5.06 -8.70
C ALA A 77 10.62 -6.19 -7.89
N TYR A 78 10.25 -7.44 -8.16
CA TYR A 78 10.74 -8.59 -7.43
C TYR A 78 12.27 -8.71 -7.47
N GLN A 79 12.85 -8.97 -6.30
CA GLN A 79 14.24 -9.38 -6.14
C GLN A 79 14.30 -10.65 -5.26
N PRO A 80 15.28 -11.54 -5.49
CA PRO A 80 15.47 -12.72 -4.65
C PRO A 80 15.55 -12.36 -3.17
N GLY A 81 14.76 -13.06 -2.34
CA GLY A 81 14.71 -12.83 -0.90
C GLY A 81 13.71 -11.77 -0.44
N MET A 82 12.94 -11.12 -1.33
CA MET A 82 11.83 -10.26 -0.92
C MET A 82 10.57 -11.07 -0.53
N ASN A 83 9.85 -10.61 0.50
CA ASN A 83 8.50 -11.07 0.81
C ASN A 83 7.46 -10.20 0.06
N GLY A 84 6.18 -10.60 0.08
CA GLY A 84 5.11 -9.86 -0.62
C GLY A 84 4.98 -8.40 -0.16
N THR A 85 5.13 -8.14 1.14
CA THR A 85 5.11 -6.79 1.73
C THR A 85 6.23 -5.91 1.18
N ALA A 86 7.46 -6.42 1.09
CA ALA A 86 8.60 -5.69 0.55
C ALA A 86 8.43 -5.38 -0.94
N ILE A 87 7.82 -6.28 -1.71
CA ILE A 87 7.57 -6.05 -3.14
C ILE A 87 6.51 -4.94 -3.31
N LEU A 88 5.44 -4.95 -2.50
CA LEU A 88 4.45 -3.88 -2.46
C LEU A 88 5.08 -2.54 -2.08
N HIS A 89 5.95 -2.53 -1.07
CA HIS A 89 6.68 -1.34 -0.66
C HIS A 89 7.56 -0.80 -1.80
N ALA A 90 8.23 -1.67 -2.55
CA ALA A 90 9.11 -1.27 -3.66
C ALA A 90 8.37 -0.64 -4.86
N ILE A 91 7.06 -0.85 -4.99
CA ILE A 91 6.24 -0.21 -6.03
C ILE A 91 5.40 0.96 -5.52
N ALA A 92 5.45 1.25 -4.22
CA ALA A 92 4.72 2.33 -3.59
C ALA A 92 5.60 3.57 -3.44
N ASP A 93 5.02 4.74 -3.72
CA ASP A 93 5.65 6.03 -3.46
C ASP A 93 5.48 6.36 -1.98
N THR A 94 6.57 6.63 -1.25
CA THR A 94 6.51 6.97 0.18
C THR A 94 5.70 8.25 0.41
N ILE A 95 4.84 8.23 1.44
CA ILE A 95 3.96 9.34 1.80
C ILE A 95 4.32 9.88 3.18
N ALA A 96 4.32 11.20 3.35
CA ALA A 96 4.40 11.83 4.66
C ALA A 96 3.08 11.69 5.44
N ILE A 97 3.15 11.66 6.77
CA ILE A 97 1.96 11.51 7.64
C ILE A 97 0.87 12.55 7.33
N ALA A 98 1.27 13.79 6.98
CA ALA A 98 0.35 14.87 6.65
C ALA A 98 -0.51 14.58 5.40
N ASP A 99 0.00 13.75 4.49
CA ASP A 99 -0.55 13.48 3.17
C ASP A 99 -1.25 12.11 3.05
N ILE A 100 -1.33 11.37 4.17
CA ILE A 100 -2.08 10.11 4.27
C ILE A 100 -3.53 10.37 3.86
N GLN A 101 -4.01 9.50 2.98
CA GLN A 101 -5.37 9.47 2.46
C GLN A 101 -5.87 8.02 2.47
N PRO A 102 -7.20 7.81 2.51
CA PRO A 102 -7.77 6.49 2.30
C PRO A 102 -7.26 5.86 0.99
N GLY A 103 -7.06 4.54 0.97
CA GLY A 103 -6.48 3.80 -0.15
C GLY A 103 -4.95 3.72 -0.13
N ASP A 104 -4.27 4.53 0.69
CA ASP A 104 -2.83 4.39 0.92
C ASP A 104 -2.52 3.11 1.67
N LEU A 105 -1.28 2.66 1.59
CA LEU A 105 -0.75 1.52 2.32
C LEU A 105 -0.10 1.98 3.62
N VAL A 106 -0.27 1.17 4.67
CA VAL A 106 0.53 1.23 5.89
C VAL A 106 1.37 -0.03 5.98
N PHE A 107 2.68 0.14 6.15
CA PHE A 107 3.66 -0.93 6.27
C PHE A 107 4.12 -1.05 7.72
N PHE A 108 4.38 -2.27 8.16
CA PHE A 108 4.85 -2.54 9.51
C PHE A 108 6.08 -3.43 9.51
N ASP A 109 6.92 -3.20 10.52
CA ASP A 109 8.07 -4.03 10.87
C ASP A 109 7.71 -4.99 12.01
N ASP A 110 8.50 -6.04 12.15
CA ASP A 110 8.54 -6.92 13.31
C ASP A 110 7.17 -7.43 13.79
N THR A 111 6.26 -7.75 12.86
CA THR A 111 4.94 -8.34 13.21
C THR A 111 5.02 -9.86 13.39
N TYR A 112 6.04 -10.49 12.81
CA TYR A 112 6.42 -11.88 13.02
C TYR A 112 7.93 -12.04 12.78
N ASP A 113 8.53 -13.06 13.40
CA ASP A 113 9.92 -13.45 13.18
C ASP A 113 10.04 -14.13 11.80
N ARG A 114 10.46 -13.35 10.81
CA ARG A 114 10.51 -13.75 9.41
C ARG A 114 11.78 -14.53 9.12
N ASN A 115 12.91 -14.12 9.70
CA ASN A 115 14.20 -14.74 9.43
C ASN A 115 14.48 -15.95 10.35
N GLY A 116 13.69 -16.13 11.42
CA GLY A 116 13.76 -17.25 12.35
C GLY A 116 14.84 -17.14 13.42
N ASN A 117 15.39 -15.94 13.66
CA ASN A 117 16.44 -15.70 14.64
C ASN A 117 15.91 -15.41 16.06
N GLY A 118 14.58 -15.28 16.22
CA GLY A 118 13.92 -14.98 17.48
C GLY A 118 14.05 -13.52 17.94
N LEU A 119 14.51 -12.61 17.08
CA LEU A 119 14.69 -11.18 17.34
C LEU A 119 13.60 -10.34 16.65
N SER A 120 13.44 -9.11 17.12
CA SER A 120 12.58 -8.08 16.50
C SER A 120 13.47 -7.20 15.62
N ASP A 121 13.91 -7.76 14.48
CA ASP A 121 14.79 -7.10 13.51
C ASP A 121 14.41 -7.34 12.03
N ASP A 122 13.15 -7.72 11.79
CA ASP A 122 12.62 -7.97 10.47
C ASP A 122 11.81 -6.79 9.94
N VAL A 123 12.32 -6.16 8.89
CA VAL A 123 11.62 -5.05 8.23
C VAL A 123 10.55 -5.56 7.26
N LEU A 124 9.51 -4.74 7.06
CA LEU A 124 8.46 -4.94 6.06
C LEU A 124 7.80 -6.33 6.19
N THR A 125 7.31 -6.64 7.39
CA THR A 125 6.67 -7.92 7.69
C THR A 125 5.16 -7.87 7.48
N HIS A 126 4.51 -6.71 7.51
CA HIS A 126 3.07 -6.61 7.33
C HIS A 126 2.63 -5.38 6.55
N VAL A 127 1.45 -5.46 5.95
CA VAL A 127 0.84 -4.37 5.19
C VAL A 127 -0.68 -4.38 5.36
N GLY A 128 -1.26 -3.18 5.34
CA GLY A 128 -2.70 -2.97 5.20
C GLY A 128 -3.02 -1.76 4.32
N ILE A 129 -4.29 -1.61 3.97
CA ILE A 129 -4.81 -0.44 3.24
C ILE A 129 -5.52 0.47 4.25
N VAL A 130 -5.17 1.76 4.26
CA VAL A 130 -5.82 2.79 5.05
C VAL A 130 -7.26 2.96 4.56
N MET A 131 -8.22 2.73 5.45
CA MET A 131 -9.66 2.93 5.18
C MET A 131 -10.11 4.33 5.61
N HIS A 132 -9.53 4.86 6.69
CA HIS A 132 -9.84 6.18 7.22
C HIS A 132 -8.68 6.72 8.07
N TYR A 133 -8.50 8.04 8.10
CA TYR A 133 -7.56 8.72 8.99
C TYR A 133 -8.20 9.96 9.62
N ASP A 134 -8.39 9.93 10.94
CA ASP A 134 -8.73 11.11 11.73
C ASP A 134 -7.44 11.84 12.17
N LYS A 135 -7.15 12.95 11.49
CA LYS A 135 -5.95 13.77 11.76
C LYS A 135 -5.96 14.41 13.16
N THR A 136 -7.14 14.59 13.74
CA THR A 136 -7.30 15.22 15.06
C THR A 136 -6.89 14.25 16.15
N SER A 137 -7.51 13.07 16.19
CA SER A 137 -7.22 12.04 17.20
C SER A 137 -5.94 11.24 16.91
N GLY A 138 -5.51 11.17 15.64
CA GLY A 138 -4.40 10.33 15.20
C GLY A 138 -4.84 8.90 14.83
N VAL A 139 -6.12 8.58 14.93
CA VAL A 139 -6.65 7.23 14.66
C VAL A 139 -6.68 6.94 13.17
N ILE A 140 -6.11 5.80 12.79
CA ILE A 140 -6.18 5.23 11.44
C ILE A 140 -6.92 3.90 11.52
N HIS A 141 -7.95 3.77 10.70
CA HIS A 141 -8.54 2.48 10.39
C HIS A 141 -7.87 1.92 9.15
N PHE A 142 -7.46 0.65 9.18
CA PHE A 142 -6.83 -0.03 8.07
C PHE A 142 -7.38 -1.44 7.93
N ILE A 143 -7.52 -1.90 6.69
CA ILE A 143 -7.94 -3.26 6.36
C ILE A 143 -6.72 -4.11 6.01
N HIS A 144 -6.67 -5.33 6.54
CA HIS A 144 -5.60 -6.27 6.27
C HIS A 144 -6.09 -7.71 6.46
N TYR A 145 -5.26 -8.66 6.03
CA TYR A 145 -5.42 -10.05 6.45
C TYR A 145 -4.89 -10.21 7.88
N ASN A 146 -5.73 -10.67 8.80
CA ASN A 146 -5.30 -11.03 10.14
C ASN A 146 -5.10 -12.55 10.20
N THR A 147 -3.85 -12.97 10.24
CA THR A 147 -3.48 -14.40 10.23
C THR A 147 -3.95 -15.15 11.48
N TRP A 148 -4.11 -14.47 12.62
CA TRP A 148 -4.62 -15.12 13.84
C TRP A 148 -6.13 -15.34 13.80
N MET A 149 -6.88 -14.38 13.27
CA MET A 149 -8.32 -14.50 13.08
C MET A 149 -8.68 -15.32 11.84
N ASP A 150 -7.72 -15.51 10.95
CA ASP A 150 -7.90 -16.12 9.65
C ASP A 150 -8.91 -15.38 8.77
N GLU A 151 -8.88 -14.05 8.79
CA GLU A 151 -9.93 -13.22 8.19
C GLU A 151 -9.38 -11.88 7.70
N ILE A 152 -9.97 -11.34 6.63
CA ILE A 152 -9.76 -9.97 6.18
C ILE A 152 -10.60 -9.03 7.04
N VAL A 153 -9.95 -8.23 7.87
CA VAL A 153 -10.59 -7.39 8.89
C VAL A 153 -10.11 -5.94 8.81
N GLU A 154 -10.97 -5.04 9.24
CA GLU A 154 -10.66 -3.63 9.43
C GLU A 154 -10.38 -3.40 10.91
N GLN A 155 -9.19 -2.90 11.23
CA GLN A 155 -8.69 -2.69 12.58
C GLN A 155 -8.08 -1.30 12.71
N GLN A 156 -7.72 -0.91 13.94
CA GLN A 156 -7.26 0.44 14.24
C GLN A 156 -5.83 0.50 14.77
N LEU A 157 -5.17 1.62 14.50
CA LEU A 157 -3.94 2.09 15.13
C LEU A 157 -4.06 3.59 15.44
N ASN A 158 -3.19 4.11 16.30
CA ASN A 158 -3.15 5.52 16.61
C ASN A 158 -1.71 6.08 16.52
N LEU A 159 -1.51 7.06 15.63
CA LEU A 159 -0.22 7.71 15.40
C LEU A 159 0.24 8.60 16.57
N ARG A 160 -0.69 9.13 17.36
CA ARG A 160 -0.39 10.00 18.50
C ARG A 160 -0.20 9.22 19.79
N LEU A 161 -0.80 8.03 19.88
CA LEU A 161 -0.77 7.16 21.05
C LEU A 161 -0.29 5.75 20.67
N PRO A 162 0.93 5.58 20.13
CA PRO A 162 1.35 4.33 19.48
C PRO A 162 1.37 3.12 20.41
N SER A 163 1.68 3.31 21.69
CA SER A 163 1.77 2.24 22.70
C SER A 163 0.48 2.06 23.53
N ASP A 164 -0.58 2.85 23.27
CA ASP A 164 -1.83 2.73 24.04
C ASP A 164 -2.64 1.53 23.55
N LYS A 165 -2.87 0.58 24.46
CA LYS A 165 -3.60 -0.68 24.21
C LYS A 165 -5.08 -0.49 23.84
N ASN A 166 -5.68 0.64 24.20
CA ASN A 166 -7.08 0.93 23.89
C ASN A 166 -7.21 1.55 22.49
N GLU A 167 -6.12 2.14 22.00
CA GLU A 167 -6.05 2.87 20.74
C GLU A 167 -5.45 2.04 19.59
N ASN A 168 -4.83 0.91 19.91
CA ASN A 168 -4.11 0.09 18.95
C ASN A 168 -4.41 -1.39 19.12
N ILE A 169 -4.59 -2.07 18.00
CA ILE A 169 -4.62 -3.54 17.98
C ILE A 169 -3.22 -4.13 18.17
N ILE A 170 -3.18 -5.39 18.61
CA ILE A 170 -1.93 -6.16 18.73
C ILE A 170 -1.59 -6.74 17.34
N LEU A 171 -0.44 -6.35 16.80
CA LEU A 171 0.15 -6.86 15.55
C LEU A 171 1.41 -7.69 15.76
N ARG A 172 1.89 -7.83 17.00
CA ARG A 172 2.89 -8.84 17.34
C ARG A 172 2.53 -9.47 18.68
N TRP A 173 2.55 -10.80 18.76
CA TRP A 173 2.56 -11.46 20.06
C TRP A 173 3.97 -11.45 20.64
N PRO A 174 4.17 -10.99 21.89
CA PRO A 174 5.49 -10.97 22.50
C PRO A 174 6.11 -12.37 22.54
N SER A 175 7.35 -12.48 22.05
CA SER A 175 8.17 -13.67 22.30
C SER A 175 8.80 -13.57 23.69
N LYS A 176 9.02 -14.72 24.35
CA LYS A 176 9.64 -14.76 25.69
C LYS A 176 11.04 -14.11 25.73
N ASN A 177 11.72 -14.09 24.59
CA ASN A 177 13.09 -13.58 24.46
C ASN A 177 13.16 -12.22 23.74
N ASP A 178 12.03 -11.59 23.41
CA ASP A 178 12.01 -10.32 22.69
C ASP A 178 12.26 -9.14 23.66
N PRO A 179 13.41 -8.45 23.56
CA PRO A 179 13.74 -7.34 24.44
C PRO A 179 12.94 -6.06 24.12
N GLN A 180 12.40 -5.91 22.89
CA GLN A 180 11.71 -4.68 22.48
C GLN A 180 10.30 -4.57 23.09
N GLN A 181 9.64 -5.69 23.35
CA GLN A 181 8.26 -5.78 23.87
C GLN A 181 7.19 -4.97 23.11
N LYS A 182 7.53 -4.35 21.97
CA LYS A 182 6.58 -3.67 21.09
C LYS A 182 5.58 -4.69 20.58
N ARG A 183 4.33 -4.29 20.43
CA ARG A 183 3.28 -5.20 19.98
C ARG A 183 2.09 -4.51 19.36
N TYR A 184 1.92 -3.23 19.67
CA TYR A 184 0.79 -2.46 19.20
C TYR A 184 1.06 -1.93 17.79
N ALA A 185 0.03 -1.92 16.95
CA ALA A 185 0.16 -1.52 15.55
C ALA A 185 0.86 -0.17 15.37
N GLY A 186 0.57 0.82 16.22
CA GLY A 186 1.21 2.12 16.19
C GLY A 186 2.72 2.12 16.50
N GLU A 187 3.22 1.14 17.25
CA GLU A 187 4.66 0.99 17.57
C GLU A 187 5.46 0.35 16.44
N LEU A 188 4.77 -0.36 15.55
CA LEU A 188 5.36 -1.23 14.54
C LEU A 188 5.34 -0.60 13.15
N ILE A 189 4.86 0.65 13.00
CA ILE A 189 4.77 1.31 11.70
C ILE A 189 6.17 1.52 11.12
N HIS A 190 6.37 1.02 9.91
CA HIS A 190 7.54 1.28 9.08
C HIS A 190 7.35 2.58 8.29
N SER A 191 6.32 2.63 7.45
CA SER A 191 6.05 3.76 6.54
C SER A 191 4.61 3.74 6.02
N PHE A 192 4.23 4.83 5.34
CA PHE A 192 3.04 4.89 4.50
C PHE A 192 3.44 4.99 3.03
N GLY A 193 2.66 4.39 2.14
CA GLY A 193 2.97 4.37 0.70
C GLY A 193 1.74 4.46 -0.19
N ARG A 194 1.87 5.08 -1.38
CA ARG A 194 0.81 5.20 -2.38
C ARG A 194 1.15 4.40 -3.61
N ILE A 195 0.20 3.64 -4.14
CA ILE A 195 0.35 3.02 -5.46
C ILE A 195 -0.42 3.88 -6.47
N SER A 196 0.28 4.44 -7.45
CA SER A 196 -0.32 5.15 -8.61
C SER A 196 -0.23 4.29 -9.87
N ILE A 197 -1.11 4.46 -10.87
CA ILE A 197 -0.97 3.74 -12.15
C ILE A 197 -0.11 4.58 -13.12
N TYR A 198 1.03 4.03 -13.51
CA TYR A 198 1.93 4.62 -14.51
C TYR A 198 1.86 3.81 -15.80
#